data_AF-A0A958BJ99-F1
#
_entry.id   AF-A0A958BJ99-F1
#
_cell.length_a   1.000
_cell.length_b   1.000
_cell.length_c   1.000
_cell.angle_alpha   90.00
_cell.angle_beta   90.00
_cell.angle_gamma   90.00
#
_symmetry.space_group_name_H-M   'P 1'
#
loop_
_entity.id
_entity.type
_entity.pdbx_description
1 polymer ?
#
loop_
_entity_poly.entity_id
_entity_poly.type
_entity_poly.pdbx_seq_one_letter_code
_entity_poly.pdbx_strand_id
1 'polypeptide(L)'
;MSPIEGREEIRENKNFLKFVMFGLGSERYSVPVLKVKEIIATARIFPLPKMPDFVEGIISLRGEIIPIVDLRKRFELPEAEDTEEARIVVLEMDSFFVGISVDLVYEVIKIDEDLIEPPPPLVGGLRADYLEGVCEIGEHLITILNLEQIFSMTEKAILAKAAGGEETAAENGLPAPGDSGNHDEFLGKWNDALSSGKAKQAEEPAVAPAPAAPEFEVGASQDVAVSPDGKIEHGGRMFFLGKRFAGQSVHVAPSAEGLVISQGDEVIKRFRV
;
A
#
# COMPACT_ATOMS: atom_id res chain seq x y z
N MET A 1 -23.28 -62.90 5.97
CA MET A 1 -21.96 -62.28 6.15
C MET A 1 -21.48 -61.86 4.78
N SER A 2 -21.46 -60.55 4.53
CA SER A 2 -20.76 -59.94 3.38
C SER A 2 -19.75 -58.96 4.00
N PRO A 3 -18.46 -59.01 3.64
CA PRO A 3 -17.47 -58.10 4.20
C PRO A 3 -17.78 -56.63 3.86
N ILE A 4 -17.71 -55.78 4.87
CA ILE A 4 -17.73 -54.32 4.71
C ILE A 4 -16.31 -53.96 4.25
N GLU A 5 -16.16 -53.54 2.99
CA GLU A 5 -14.93 -52.94 2.52
C GLU A 5 -14.73 -51.60 3.23
N GLY A 6 -13.88 -51.60 4.25
CA GLY A 6 -13.32 -50.38 4.81
C GLY A 6 -12.43 -49.72 3.76
N ARG A 7 -13.00 -48.80 2.97
CA ARG A 7 -12.22 -47.71 2.39
C ARG A 7 -11.91 -46.75 3.54
N GLU A 8 -10.78 -46.96 4.19
CA GLU A 8 -10.12 -45.88 4.92
C GLU A 8 -9.76 -44.82 3.88
N GLU A 9 -10.57 -43.75 3.84
CA GLU A 9 -10.20 -42.49 3.23
C GLU A 9 -8.91 -42.03 3.90
N ILE A 10 -7.78 -42.12 3.18
CA ILE A 10 -6.55 -41.45 3.55
C ILE A 10 -6.90 -39.96 3.54
N ARG A 11 -7.20 -39.39 4.72
CA ARG A 11 -7.27 -37.95 4.88
C ARG A 11 -5.85 -37.42 4.67
N GLU A 12 -5.56 -36.96 3.45
CA GLU A 12 -4.43 -36.06 3.23
C GLU A 12 -4.56 -34.93 4.24
N ASN A 13 -3.57 -34.80 5.12
CA ASN A 13 -3.55 -33.78 6.14
C ASN A 13 -3.14 -32.45 5.49
N LYS A 14 -4.02 -31.91 4.62
CA LYS A 14 -3.81 -30.64 3.93
C LYS A 14 -3.80 -29.49 4.94
N ASN A 15 -2.71 -28.73 4.94
CA ASN A 15 -2.60 -27.52 5.72
C ASN A 15 -3.33 -26.40 4.98
N PHE A 16 -4.40 -25.89 5.59
CA PHE A 16 -5.11 -24.73 5.07
C PHE A 16 -4.72 -23.48 5.86
N LEU A 17 -4.22 -22.48 5.14
CA LEU A 17 -3.99 -21.15 5.65
C LEU A 17 -5.22 -20.27 5.39
N LYS A 18 -5.45 -19.28 6.25
CA LYS A 18 -6.59 -18.35 6.15
C LYS A 18 -6.09 -16.96 5.86
N PHE A 19 -6.73 -16.28 4.92
CA PHE A 19 -6.34 -14.94 4.50
C PHE A 19 -7.55 -14.01 4.47
N VAL A 20 -7.35 -12.75 4.82
CA VAL A 20 -8.30 -11.68 4.51
C VAL A 20 -7.98 -11.19 3.11
N MET A 21 -8.96 -11.25 2.21
CA MET A 21 -8.83 -10.78 0.82
C MET A 21 -9.45 -9.39 0.66
N PHE A 22 -8.73 -8.50 0.01
CA PHE A 22 -9.15 -7.12 -0.23
C PHE A 22 -8.74 -6.64 -1.63
N GLY A 23 -9.39 -5.58 -2.10
CA GLY A 23 -9.17 -5.00 -3.42
C GLY A 23 -8.32 -3.73 -3.36
N LEU A 24 -7.42 -3.60 -4.34
CA LEU A 24 -6.81 -2.34 -4.74
C LEU A 24 -6.99 -2.21 -6.25
N GLY A 25 -8.02 -1.48 -6.67
CA GLY A 25 -8.43 -1.32 -8.06
C GLY A 25 -9.00 -2.62 -8.61
N SER A 26 -8.46 -3.09 -9.72
CA SER A 26 -8.86 -4.37 -10.31
C SER A 26 -8.12 -5.59 -9.75
N GLU A 27 -7.18 -5.37 -8.83
CA GLU A 27 -6.30 -6.41 -8.31
C GLU A 27 -6.74 -6.87 -6.91
N ARG A 28 -6.52 -8.15 -6.63
CA ARG A 28 -6.84 -8.76 -5.35
C ARG A 28 -5.59 -9.10 -4.58
N TYR A 29 -5.57 -8.59 -3.35
CA TYR A 29 -4.49 -8.77 -2.41
C TYR A 29 -5.01 -9.52 -1.19
N SER A 30 -4.08 -10.07 -0.43
CA SER A 30 -4.42 -10.81 0.76
C SER A 30 -3.29 -10.77 1.79
N VAL A 31 -3.69 -10.91 3.05
CA VAL A 31 -2.79 -10.99 4.21
C VAL A 31 -3.26 -12.12 5.11
N PRO A 32 -2.34 -12.79 5.85
CA PRO A 32 -2.73 -13.83 6.79
C PRO A 32 -3.75 -13.28 7.79
N VAL A 33 -4.85 -14.02 8.02
CA VAL A 33 -5.90 -13.59 8.96
C VAL A 33 -5.36 -13.35 10.37
N LEU A 34 -4.30 -14.10 10.74
CA LEU A 34 -3.63 -13.98 12.04
C LEU A 34 -2.90 -12.65 12.22
N LYS A 35 -2.61 -11.93 11.14
CA LYS A 35 -2.01 -10.60 11.19
C LYS A 35 -3.06 -9.49 11.23
N VAL A 36 -4.35 -9.80 11.08
CA VAL A 36 -5.43 -8.80 11.08
C VAL A 36 -6.04 -8.68 12.47
N LYS A 37 -5.90 -7.51 13.09
CA LYS A 37 -6.52 -7.19 14.39
C LYS A 37 -8.01 -6.91 14.23
N GLU A 38 -8.35 -5.98 13.35
CA GLU A 38 -9.73 -5.63 13.03
C GLU A 38 -9.82 -4.91 11.68
N ILE A 39 -11.03 -4.84 11.13
CA ILE A 39 -11.34 -4.10 9.90
C ILE A 39 -12.37 -3.05 10.27
N ILE A 40 -12.05 -1.78 10.02
CA ILE A 40 -12.92 -0.66 10.37
C ILE A 40 -13.35 0.09 9.11
N ALA A 41 -14.47 0.80 9.19
CA ALA A 41 -14.83 1.78 8.18
C ALA A 41 -13.75 2.88 8.10
N THR A 42 -13.64 3.53 6.95
CA THR A 42 -12.78 4.71 6.81
C THR A 42 -13.05 5.71 7.92
N ALA A 43 -11.98 6.15 8.59
CA ALA A 43 -12.02 7.15 9.63
C ALA A 43 -11.31 8.41 9.14
N ARG A 44 -11.53 9.54 9.82
CA ARG A 44 -10.76 10.75 9.55
C ARG A 44 -9.28 10.51 9.89
N ILE A 45 -8.44 10.58 8.87
CA ILE A 45 -6.98 10.47 9.00
C ILE A 45 -6.42 11.86 9.32
N PHE A 46 -5.54 11.94 10.32
CA PHE A 46 -4.82 13.16 10.66
C PHE A 46 -3.43 13.11 10.04
N PRO A 47 -3.15 13.94 9.02
CA PRO A 47 -1.88 13.89 8.31
C PRO A 47 -0.72 14.26 9.23
N LEU A 48 0.38 13.55 9.06
CA LEU A 48 1.63 13.81 9.77
C LEU A 48 2.61 14.55 8.84
N PRO A 49 3.25 15.64 9.30
CA PRO A 49 4.24 16.35 8.49
C PRO A 49 5.50 15.51 8.34
N LYS A 50 6.20 15.67 7.19
CA LYS A 50 7.49 15.04 6.89
C LYS A 50 7.49 13.50 6.93
N MET A 51 6.35 12.88 6.64
CA MET A 51 6.27 11.44 6.44
C MET A 51 6.48 11.08 4.96
N PRO A 52 6.90 9.83 4.66
CA PRO A 52 6.85 9.32 3.30
C PRO A 52 5.45 9.41 2.71
N ASP A 53 5.34 9.63 1.39
CA ASP A 53 4.05 9.88 0.72
C ASP A 53 3.02 8.75 0.89
N PHE A 54 3.48 7.50 1.07
CA PHE A 54 2.59 6.37 1.32
C PHE A 54 1.98 6.36 2.73
N VAL A 55 2.43 7.22 3.64
CA VAL A 55 1.86 7.37 4.98
C VAL A 55 0.86 8.53 4.95
N GLU A 56 -0.42 8.20 5.06
CA GLU A 56 -1.50 9.19 5.03
C GLU A 56 -1.58 9.99 6.33
N GLY A 57 -1.14 9.40 7.44
CA GLY A 57 -1.19 10.04 8.75
C GLY A 57 -1.45 9.03 9.86
N ILE A 58 -2.26 9.44 10.85
CA ILE A 58 -2.66 8.62 11.99
C ILE A 58 -4.16 8.67 12.24
N ILE A 59 -4.67 7.63 12.90
CA ILE A 59 -5.98 7.62 13.53
C ILE A 59 -5.83 7.27 15.02
N SER A 60 -6.85 7.58 15.82
CA SER A 60 -6.98 7.07 17.18
C SER A 60 -8.06 5.99 17.19
N LEU A 61 -7.67 4.74 17.43
CA LEU A 61 -8.58 3.61 17.57
C LEU A 61 -8.59 3.14 19.03
N ARG A 62 -9.70 3.42 19.74
CA ARG A 62 -9.87 3.07 21.17
C ARG A 62 -8.74 3.59 22.07
N GLY A 63 -8.20 4.77 21.75
CA GLY A 63 -7.10 5.40 22.48
C GLY A 63 -5.70 4.98 22.02
N GLU A 64 -5.58 3.99 21.13
CA GLU A 64 -4.31 3.63 20.50
C GLU A 64 -4.11 4.45 19.23
N ILE A 65 -2.91 5.01 19.05
CA ILE A 65 -2.54 5.72 17.82
C ILE A 65 -2.08 4.69 16.79
N ILE A 66 -2.72 4.72 15.63
CA ILE A 66 -2.43 3.80 14.53
C ILE A 66 -2.02 4.61 13.30
N PRO A 67 -0.78 4.47 12.80
CA PRO A 67 -0.38 5.04 11.52
C PRO A 67 -1.16 4.38 10.38
N ILE A 68 -1.61 5.20 9.44
CA ILE A 68 -2.34 4.77 8.25
C ILE A 68 -1.45 4.87 7.02
N VAL A 69 -1.39 3.78 6.27
CA VAL A 69 -0.64 3.63 5.03
C VAL A 69 -1.61 3.41 3.86
N ASP A 70 -1.37 4.13 2.79
CA ASP A 70 -2.01 3.92 1.49
C ASP A 70 -1.18 2.93 0.67
N LEU A 71 -1.70 1.72 0.48
CA LEU A 71 -1.01 0.70 -0.31
C LEU A 71 -0.96 1.05 -1.79
N ARG A 72 -1.87 1.86 -2.34
CA ARG A 72 -1.79 2.31 -3.73
C ARG A 72 -0.58 3.20 -3.93
N LYS A 73 -0.36 4.16 -3.03
CA LYS A 73 0.85 4.99 -3.03
C LYS A 73 2.10 4.14 -2.82
N ARG A 74 2.06 3.15 -1.94
CA ARG A 74 3.19 2.24 -1.69
C ARG A 74 3.54 1.39 -2.91
N PHE A 75 2.54 0.95 -3.67
CA PHE A 75 2.69 0.08 -4.82
C PHE A 75 2.71 0.84 -6.16
N GLU A 76 2.74 2.18 -6.10
CA GLU A 76 2.70 3.06 -7.27
C GLU A 76 1.51 2.79 -8.21
N LEU A 77 0.39 2.35 -7.62
CA LEU A 77 -0.86 2.11 -8.33
C LEU A 77 -1.59 3.44 -8.58
N PRO A 78 -2.45 3.52 -9.60
CA PRO A 78 -3.28 4.69 -9.84
C PRO A 78 -4.08 5.07 -8.59
N GLU A 79 -4.29 6.36 -8.36
CA GLU A 79 -5.26 6.80 -7.36
C GLU A 79 -6.66 6.30 -7.71
N ALA A 80 -7.47 6.04 -6.68
CA ALA A 80 -8.88 5.76 -6.83
C ALA A 80 -9.68 6.72 -5.96
N GLU A 81 -10.94 6.95 -6.35
CA GLU A 81 -11.87 7.72 -5.55
C GLU A 81 -12.25 6.94 -4.29
N ASP A 82 -12.36 7.65 -3.18
CA ASP A 82 -12.88 7.08 -1.94
C ASP A 82 -14.31 6.60 -2.16
N THR A 83 -14.56 5.32 -1.91
CA THR A 83 -15.90 4.72 -2.01
C THR A 83 -16.47 4.45 -0.62
N GLU A 84 -17.79 4.29 -0.52
CA GLU A 84 -18.42 3.80 0.73
C GLU A 84 -17.99 2.38 1.12
N GLU A 85 -17.35 1.65 0.19
CA GLU A 85 -16.82 0.30 0.41
C GLU A 85 -15.41 0.32 1.00
N ALA A 86 -14.72 1.47 0.97
CA ALA A 86 -13.36 1.63 1.47
C ALA A 86 -13.26 1.27 2.96
N ARG A 87 -12.21 0.56 3.33
CA ARG A 87 -11.96 0.10 4.71
C ARG A 87 -10.51 0.38 5.10
N ILE A 88 -10.29 0.41 6.41
CA ILE A 88 -8.95 0.33 6.99
C ILE A 88 -8.80 -1.07 7.58
N VAL A 89 -7.82 -1.83 7.09
CA VAL A 89 -7.44 -3.12 7.67
C VAL A 89 -6.32 -2.86 8.68
N VAL A 90 -6.60 -3.08 9.96
CA VAL A 90 -5.61 -2.89 11.03
C VAL A 90 -4.79 -4.17 11.18
N LEU A 91 -3.50 -4.05 10.90
CA LEU A 91 -2.54 -5.14 10.88
C LEU A 91 -1.62 -5.08 12.10
N GLU A 92 -1.32 -6.25 12.66
CA GLU A 92 -0.30 -6.45 13.66
C GLU A 92 1.06 -6.67 13.01
N MET A 93 1.97 -5.75 13.31
CA MET A 93 3.40 -5.83 13.01
C MET A 93 4.16 -6.11 14.31
N ASP A 94 5.43 -6.51 14.20
CA ASP A 94 6.28 -7.01 15.31
C ASP A 94 5.97 -6.47 16.72
N SER A 95 5.86 -5.14 16.86
CA SER A 95 5.57 -4.49 18.14
C SER A 95 4.55 -3.34 18.07
N PHE A 96 3.86 -3.17 16.95
CA PHE A 96 2.93 -2.05 16.74
C PHE A 96 1.83 -2.41 15.75
N PHE A 97 0.76 -1.61 15.74
CA PHE A 97 -0.30 -1.74 14.75
C PHE A 97 -0.13 -0.74 13.62
N VAL A 98 -0.44 -1.15 12.39
CA VAL A 98 -0.52 -0.28 11.21
C VAL A 98 -1.87 -0.47 10.55
N GLY A 99 -2.53 0.61 10.16
CA GLY A 99 -3.72 0.54 9.33
C GLY A 99 -3.32 0.64 7.86
N ILE A 100 -3.87 -0.22 7.01
CA ILE A 100 -3.78 -0.07 5.56
C ILE A 100 -5.13 0.35 4.99
N SER A 101 -5.13 1.41 4.19
CA SER A 101 -6.31 1.84 3.42
C SER A 101 -6.49 0.92 2.21
N VAL A 102 -7.69 0.37 2.04
CA VAL A 102 -8.05 -0.53 0.94
C VAL A 102 -9.40 -0.14 0.34
N ASP A 103 -9.62 -0.41 -0.94
CA ASP A 103 -10.86 -0.02 -1.64
C ASP A 103 -12.08 -0.77 -1.12
N LEU A 104 -11.89 -2.06 -0.80
CA LEU A 104 -12.94 -2.92 -0.27
C LEU A 104 -12.32 -4.18 0.33
N VAL A 105 -13.04 -4.82 1.24
CA VAL A 105 -12.72 -6.15 1.76
C VAL A 105 -13.74 -7.14 1.22
N TYR A 106 -13.26 -8.21 0.58
CA TYR A 106 -14.12 -9.23 -0.02
C TYR A 106 -14.60 -10.22 1.04
N GLU A 107 -13.73 -11.15 1.44
CA GLU A 107 -14.05 -12.23 2.36
C GLU A 107 -12.79 -12.83 2.98
N VAL A 108 -12.98 -13.75 3.93
CA VAL A 108 -11.89 -14.58 4.46
C VAL A 108 -11.84 -15.88 3.66
N ILE A 109 -10.75 -16.07 2.93
CA ILE A 109 -10.52 -17.26 2.10
C ILE A 109 -9.64 -18.28 2.82
N LYS A 110 -9.82 -19.56 2.48
CA LYS A 110 -8.93 -20.65 2.89
C LYS A 110 -8.16 -21.11 1.66
N ILE A 111 -6.83 -21.10 1.77
CA ILE A 111 -5.94 -21.52 0.70
C ILE A 111 -5.18 -22.75 1.19
N ASP A 112 -5.14 -23.79 0.37
CA ASP A 112 -4.26 -24.94 0.58
C ASP A 112 -2.82 -24.45 0.42
N GLU A 113 -1.96 -24.67 1.41
CA GLU A 113 -0.58 -24.18 1.42
C GLU A 113 0.18 -24.63 0.16
N ASP A 114 -0.13 -25.81 -0.37
CA ASP A 114 0.47 -26.37 -1.58
C ASP A 114 0.07 -25.63 -2.89
N LEU A 115 -0.99 -24.81 -2.85
CA LEU A 115 -1.44 -23.99 -3.98
C LEU A 115 -0.86 -22.57 -3.96
N ILE A 116 -0.04 -22.24 -2.96
CA ILE A 116 0.68 -20.97 -2.91
C ILE A 116 1.96 -21.12 -3.72
N GLU A 117 2.00 -20.47 -4.87
CA GLU A 117 3.16 -20.43 -5.74
C GLU A 117 4.07 -19.26 -5.38
N PRO A 118 5.39 -19.38 -5.61
CA PRO A 118 6.29 -18.24 -5.47
C PRO A 118 5.85 -17.11 -6.40
N PRO A 119 6.01 -15.84 -6.00
CA PRO A 119 5.60 -14.73 -6.83
C PRO A 119 6.41 -14.76 -8.15
N PRO A 120 5.76 -14.60 -9.32
CA PRO A 120 6.50 -14.50 -10.56
C PRO A 120 7.39 -13.24 -10.53
N PRO A 121 8.47 -13.18 -11.35
CA PRO A 121 9.47 -12.11 -11.28
C PRO A 121 8.91 -10.68 -11.43
N LEU A 122 7.69 -10.53 -11.96
CA LEU A 122 6.98 -9.28 -12.07
C LEU A 122 5.47 -9.53 -11.93
N VAL A 123 4.90 -9.26 -10.75
CA VAL A 123 3.44 -9.21 -10.54
C VAL A 123 3.02 -7.75 -10.57
N GLY A 124 2.26 -7.31 -11.57
CA GLY A 124 1.61 -5.99 -11.55
C GLY A 124 2.53 -4.75 -11.43
N GLY A 125 3.86 -4.89 -11.61
CA GLY A 125 4.81 -3.80 -11.36
C GLY A 125 5.28 -3.68 -9.90
N LEU A 126 4.79 -4.55 -9.01
CA LEU A 126 5.28 -4.69 -7.64
C LEU A 126 6.67 -5.31 -7.64
N ARG A 127 7.48 -4.87 -6.68
CA ARG A 127 8.71 -5.57 -6.37
C ARG A 127 8.39 -6.93 -5.75
N ALA A 128 9.04 -7.97 -6.23
CA ALA A 128 8.77 -9.35 -5.82
C ALA A 128 8.98 -9.59 -4.31
N ASP A 129 9.81 -8.78 -3.65
CA ASP A 129 10.04 -8.84 -2.20
C ASP A 129 8.83 -8.46 -1.37
N TYR A 130 7.88 -7.69 -1.91
CA TYR A 130 6.62 -7.37 -1.20
C TYR A 130 5.63 -8.54 -1.17
N LEU A 131 5.94 -9.63 -1.86
CA LEU A 131 5.04 -10.74 -2.08
C LEU A 131 5.56 -11.99 -1.38
N GLU A 132 4.69 -12.63 -0.62
CA GLU A 132 4.96 -13.95 -0.04
C GLU A 132 4.70 -15.03 -1.08
N GLY A 133 3.68 -14.84 -1.91
CA GLY A 133 3.27 -15.78 -2.94
C GLY A 133 2.08 -15.28 -3.74
N VAL A 134 1.64 -16.11 -4.67
CA VAL A 134 0.41 -15.93 -5.44
C VAL A 134 -0.41 -17.21 -5.42
N CYS A 135 -1.72 -17.10 -5.56
CA CYS A 135 -2.61 -18.24 -5.70
C CYS A 135 -3.73 -17.90 -6.68
N GLU A 136 -4.14 -18.88 -7.49
CA GLU A 136 -5.30 -18.73 -8.38
C GLU A 136 -6.54 -19.32 -7.72
N ILE A 137 -7.60 -18.51 -7.61
CA ILE A 137 -8.91 -18.96 -7.14
C ILE A 137 -9.95 -18.57 -8.19
N GLY A 138 -10.53 -19.58 -8.84
CA GLY A 138 -11.45 -19.35 -9.96
C GLY A 138 -10.71 -18.73 -11.15
N GLU A 139 -11.11 -17.53 -11.57
CA GLU A 139 -10.48 -16.77 -12.66
C GLU A 139 -9.63 -15.60 -12.14
N HIS A 140 -9.21 -15.67 -10.87
CA HIS A 140 -8.60 -14.56 -10.17
C HIS A 140 -7.28 -14.94 -9.55
N LEU A 141 -6.23 -14.22 -9.97
CA LEU A 141 -4.94 -14.24 -9.29
C LEU A 141 -5.06 -13.43 -8.00
N ILE A 142 -4.69 -14.03 -6.89
CA ILE A 142 -4.66 -13.42 -5.58
C ILE A 142 -3.21 -13.29 -5.15
N THR A 143 -2.81 -12.06 -4.85
CA THR A 143 -1.47 -11.74 -4.37
C THR A 143 -1.42 -11.84 -2.85
N ILE A 144 -0.49 -12.61 -2.31
CA ILE A 144 -0.27 -12.72 -0.86
C ILE A 144 0.86 -11.77 -0.49
N LEU A 145 0.56 -10.77 0.35
CA LEU A 145 1.51 -9.75 0.74
C LEU A 145 2.45 -10.23 1.84
N ASN A 146 3.74 -10.02 1.64
CA ASN A 146 4.76 -10.18 2.67
C ASN A 146 4.85 -8.92 3.53
N LEU A 147 4.05 -8.88 4.61
CA LEU A 147 4.01 -7.74 5.53
C LEU A 147 5.36 -7.38 6.15
N GLU A 148 6.30 -8.33 6.24
CA GLU A 148 7.63 -8.03 6.80
C GLU A 148 8.50 -7.24 5.83
N GLN A 149 8.24 -7.33 4.52
CA GLN A 149 9.05 -6.74 3.46
C GLN A 149 8.37 -5.54 2.80
N ILE A 150 7.05 -5.35 2.99
CA ILE A 150 6.36 -4.17 2.45
C ILE A 150 6.94 -2.85 3.00
N PHE A 151 7.56 -2.88 4.19
CA PHE A 151 8.25 -1.75 4.81
C PHE A 151 9.70 -2.12 5.12
N SER A 152 10.63 -1.27 4.73
CA SER A 152 12.03 -1.35 5.15
C SER A 152 12.17 -1.16 6.66
N MET A 153 13.30 -1.54 7.23
CA MET A 153 13.57 -1.36 8.65
C MET A 153 13.47 0.11 9.09
N THR A 154 13.93 1.04 8.26
CA THR A 154 13.81 2.48 8.53
C THR A 154 12.35 2.94 8.52
N GLU A 155 11.55 2.47 7.56
CA GLU A 155 10.12 2.78 7.48
C GLU A 155 9.35 2.17 8.66
N LYS A 156 9.66 0.93 9.07
CA LYS A 156 9.10 0.31 10.28
C LYS A 156 9.42 1.13 11.52
N ALA A 157 10.64 1.65 11.64
CA ALA A 157 11.02 2.52 12.77
C ALA A 157 10.22 3.83 12.76
N ILE A 158 10.01 4.44 11.59
CA ILE A 158 9.17 5.64 11.44
C ILE A 158 7.71 5.36 11.83
N LEU A 159 7.14 4.25 11.35
CA LEU A 159 5.76 3.85 11.67
C LEU A 159 5.61 3.50 13.15
N ALA A 160 6.56 2.77 13.73
CA ALA A 160 6.57 2.47 15.16
C ALA A 160 6.69 3.74 16.01
N LYS A 161 7.50 4.72 15.57
CA LYS A 161 7.61 6.03 16.23
C LYS A 161 6.30 6.84 16.13
N ALA A 162 5.58 6.74 15.02
CA ALA A 162 4.26 7.35 14.86
C ALA A 162 3.20 6.67 15.75
N ALA A 163 3.29 5.36 15.95
CA ALA A 163 2.41 4.59 16.84
C ALA A 163 2.71 4.84 18.33
N GLY A 164 3.98 4.93 18.70
CA GLY A 164 4.46 5.11 20.08
C GLY A 164 4.52 6.56 20.53
N GLY A 165 3.46 7.34 20.30
CA GLY A 165 3.37 8.81 20.47
C GLY A 165 3.71 9.41 21.86
N GLU A 166 4.41 8.72 22.75
CA GLU A 166 4.87 9.24 24.04
C GLU A 166 6.23 9.96 23.94
N GLU A 167 7.26 9.36 23.33
CA GLU A 167 8.60 9.96 23.24
C GLU A 167 8.66 11.12 22.23
N THR A 168 8.01 10.95 21.08
CA THR A 168 8.00 11.95 20.00
C THR A 168 7.15 13.17 20.34
N ALA A 169 6.10 13.01 21.15
CA ALA A 169 5.23 14.12 21.53
C ALA A 169 5.89 14.98 22.64
N ALA A 170 6.51 14.33 23.64
CA ALA A 170 7.21 14.99 24.72
C ALA A 170 8.41 15.83 24.24
N GLU A 171 9.23 15.32 23.31
CA GLU A 171 10.36 16.08 22.75
C GLU A 171 9.93 17.28 21.88
N ASN A 172 8.77 17.18 21.23
CA ASN A 172 8.24 18.19 20.32
C ASN A 172 7.16 19.09 20.94
N GLY A 173 6.88 18.98 22.24
CA GLY A 173 5.86 19.79 22.91
C GLY A 173 4.43 19.55 22.41
N LEU A 174 4.18 18.38 21.82
CA LEU A 174 2.86 17.91 21.40
C LEU A 174 2.20 17.19 22.59
N PRO A 175 0.86 17.21 22.72
CA PRO A 175 0.16 16.45 23.74
C PRO A 175 0.33 14.94 23.52
N ALA A 176 0.59 14.19 24.58
CA ALA A 176 0.62 12.73 24.53
C ALA A 176 -0.82 12.17 24.44
N PRO A 177 -1.03 11.03 23.74
CA PRO A 177 -2.36 10.45 23.52
C PRO A 177 -3.14 10.03 24.77
N GLY A 178 -2.52 10.05 25.96
CA GLY A 178 -3.18 9.82 27.26
C GLY A 178 -3.34 11.06 28.15
N ASP A 179 -2.80 12.23 27.76
CA ASP A 179 -2.72 13.44 28.60
C ASP A 179 -3.93 14.40 28.46
N SER A 180 -4.92 14.00 27.67
CA SER A 180 -6.10 14.80 27.38
C SER A 180 -7.31 13.89 27.41
N GLY A 181 -8.41 14.36 27.98
CA GLY A 181 -9.64 13.61 28.19
C GLY A 181 -10.24 13.01 26.90
N ASN A 182 -11.42 13.45 26.50
CA ASN A 182 -12.09 12.86 25.33
C ASN A 182 -11.30 13.14 24.02
N HIS A 183 -11.50 12.29 23.00
CA HIS A 183 -10.89 12.34 21.67
C HIS A 183 -10.85 13.74 21.03
N ASP A 184 -11.94 14.51 21.13
CA ASP A 184 -11.99 15.88 20.59
C ASP A 184 -11.01 16.85 21.29
N GLU A 185 -10.77 16.65 22.57
CA GLU A 185 -9.87 17.46 23.39
C GLU A 185 -8.40 17.19 23.04
N PHE A 186 -8.07 15.92 22.77
CA PHE A 186 -6.75 15.51 22.28
C PHE A 186 -6.44 16.19 20.94
N LEU A 187 -7.37 16.13 20.00
CA LEU A 187 -7.22 16.71 18.67
C LEU A 187 -7.09 18.24 18.70
N GLY A 188 -7.86 18.91 19.58
CA GLY A 188 -7.72 20.35 19.79
C GLY A 188 -6.31 20.73 20.25
N LYS A 189 -5.81 20.04 21.29
CA LYS A 189 -4.45 20.28 21.80
C LYS A 189 -3.38 19.96 20.76
N TRP A 190 -3.58 18.93 19.95
CA TRP A 190 -2.60 18.51 18.93
C TRP A 190 -2.54 19.51 17.78
N ASN A 191 -3.69 20.01 17.31
CA ASN A 191 -3.76 21.04 16.28
C ASN A 191 -3.23 22.40 16.77
N ASP A 192 -3.48 22.77 18.02
CA ASP A 192 -2.93 23.97 18.65
C ASP A 192 -1.40 23.89 18.79
N ALA A 193 -0.87 22.72 19.12
CA ALA A 193 0.57 22.49 19.24
C ALA A 193 1.28 22.58 17.87
N LEU A 194 0.67 22.07 16.80
CA LEU A 194 1.16 22.24 15.43
C LEU A 194 1.07 23.70 14.95
N SER A 195 -0.03 24.39 15.26
CA SER A 195 -0.27 25.79 14.84
C SER A 195 0.58 26.80 15.60
N SER A 196 1.01 26.47 16.83
CA SER A 196 1.79 27.36 17.69
C SER A 196 3.29 27.33 17.43
N GLY A 197 3.77 26.52 16.47
CA GLY A 197 5.20 26.44 16.13
C GLY A 197 6.08 25.90 17.26
N LYS A 198 5.47 25.25 18.27
CA LYS A 198 6.17 24.67 19.44
C LYS A 198 6.87 23.34 19.13
N ALA A 199 6.57 22.73 17.99
CA ALA A 199 7.38 21.64 17.45
C ALA A 199 8.79 22.18 17.16
N LYS A 200 9.75 21.83 18.03
CA LYS A 200 11.16 22.11 17.76
C LYS A 200 11.47 21.62 16.36
N GLN A 201 12.14 22.46 15.56
CA GLN A 201 12.79 21.97 14.35
C GLN A 201 13.77 20.87 14.80
N ALA A 202 13.37 19.61 14.62
CA ALA A 202 14.30 18.50 14.72
C ALA A 202 15.39 18.75 13.66
N GLU A 203 16.62 18.95 14.11
CA GLU A 203 17.79 18.85 13.24
C GLU A 203 17.71 17.49 12.53
N GLU A 204 17.88 17.51 11.21
CA GLU A 204 17.90 16.32 10.38
C GLU A 204 18.94 15.32 10.93
N PRO A 205 18.58 14.06 11.21
CA PRO A 205 19.60 13.03 11.19
C PRO A 205 20.15 13.01 9.77
N ALA A 206 21.47 13.10 9.60
CA ALA A 206 22.11 13.05 8.30
C ALA A 206 21.69 11.77 7.56
N VAL A 207 20.68 11.89 6.71
CA VAL A 207 20.31 10.86 5.74
C VAL A 207 21.43 10.89 4.71
N ALA A 208 22.21 9.81 4.65
CA ALA A 208 23.14 9.61 3.54
C ALA A 208 22.34 9.85 2.25
N PRO A 209 22.85 10.64 1.29
CA PRO A 209 22.09 10.94 0.08
C PRO A 209 21.62 9.63 -0.53
N ALA A 210 20.31 9.55 -0.78
CA ALA A 210 19.73 8.44 -1.52
C ALA A 210 20.61 8.17 -2.74
N PRO A 211 20.93 6.90 -3.07
CA PRO A 211 21.68 6.60 -4.27
C PRO A 211 20.97 7.31 -5.43
N ALA A 212 21.72 8.11 -6.20
CA ALA A 212 21.16 8.86 -7.31
C ALA A 212 20.29 7.91 -8.14
N ALA A 213 19.02 8.26 -8.32
CA ALA A 213 18.13 7.54 -9.21
C ALA A 213 18.86 7.38 -10.56
N PRO A 214 18.80 6.21 -11.20
CA PRO A 214 19.47 5.99 -12.47
C PRO A 214 19.05 7.10 -13.43
N GLU A 215 20.02 7.84 -13.96
CA GLU A 215 19.80 8.97 -14.86
C GLU A 215 18.87 8.51 -16.00
N PHE A 216 17.66 9.06 -16.01
CA PHE A 216 16.68 8.77 -17.05
C PHE A 216 17.02 9.61 -18.27
N GLU A 217 17.49 8.98 -19.34
CA GLU A 217 17.59 9.63 -20.64
C GLU A 217 16.18 9.89 -21.16
N VAL A 218 15.65 11.09 -20.89
CA VAL A 218 14.33 11.50 -21.37
C VAL A 218 14.39 11.58 -22.88
N GLY A 219 13.87 10.56 -23.56
CA GLY A 219 13.79 10.52 -25.03
C GLY A 219 13.04 11.74 -25.58
N ALA A 220 13.41 12.19 -26.77
CA ALA A 220 12.83 13.37 -27.43
C ALA A 220 11.31 13.25 -27.61
N SER A 221 10.61 14.39 -27.64
CA SER A 221 9.16 14.45 -27.86
C SER A 221 8.77 13.73 -29.15
N GLN A 222 7.86 12.76 -29.09
CA GLN A 222 7.43 11.99 -30.26
C GLN A 222 6.03 11.40 -30.09
N ASP A 223 5.38 11.13 -31.22
CA ASP A 223 4.14 10.37 -31.25
C ASP A 223 4.45 8.87 -31.23
N VAL A 224 3.81 8.15 -30.31
CA VAL A 224 4.00 6.71 -30.10
C VAL A 224 2.66 5.98 -30.26
N ALA A 225 2.68 4.89 -31.01
CA ALA A 225 1.51 4.02 -31.16
C ALA A 225 1.32 3.15 -29.91
N VAL A 226 0.09 3.08 -29.42
CA VAL A 226 -0.28 2.24 -28.28
C VAL A 226 -0.54 0.83 -28.75
N SER A 227 0.17 -0.13 -28.15
CA SER A 227 0.04 -1.55 -28.45
C SER A 227 -1.38 -2.09 -28.14
N PRO A 228 -1.77 -3.26 -28.69
CA PRO A 228 -3.08 -3.87 -28.45
C PRO A 228 -3.40 -4.14 -26.97
N ASP A 229 -2.38 -4.32 -26.14
CA ASP A 229 -2.48 -4.49 -24.69
C ASP A 229 -2.45 -3.16 -23.90
N GLY A 230 -2.44 -2.02 -24.59
CA GLY A 230 -2.56 -0.70 -23.98
C GLY A 230 -1.24 -0.13 -23.45
N LYS A 231 -0.10 -0.47 -24.07
CA LYS A 231 1.24 -0.04 -23.65
C LYS A 231 1.91 0.82 -24.71
N ILE A 232 2.88 1.62 -24.29
CA ILE A 232 3.82 2.30 -25.19
C ILE A 232 5.26 2.08 -24.70
N GLU A 233 6.22 2.11 -25.60
CA GLU A 233 7.65 2.06 -25.27
C GLU A 233 8.30 3.42 -25.59
N HIS A 234 9.01 4.00 -24.63
CA HIS A 234 9.73 5.27 -24.80
C HIS A 234 11.00 5.29 -23.95
N GLY A 235 12.14 5.69 -24.51
CA GLY A 235 13.41 5.73 -23.79
C GLY A 235 13.84 4.38 -23.18
N GLY A 236 13.51 3.26 -23.85
CA GLY A 236 13.80 1.90 -23.36
C GLY A 236 12.94 1.44 -22.18
N ARG A 237 11.88 2.18 -21.83
CA ARG A 237 10.91 1.82 -20.77
C ARG A 237 9.51 1.67 -21.36
N MET A 238 8.73 0.78 -20.74
CA MET A 238 7.36 0.48 -21.13
C MET A 238 6.38 1.21 -20.20
N PHE A 239 5.39 1.91 -20.74
CA PHE A 239 4.38 2.66 -20.00
C PHE A 239 2.98 2.10 -20.28
N PHE A 240 2.20 1.87 -19.23
CA PHE A 240 0.83 1.35 -19.35
C PHE A 240 -0.21 2.47 -19.34
N LEU A 241 -0.98 2.55 -20.42
CA LEU A 241 -2.08 3.51 -20.64
C LEU A 241 -3.45 2.86 -20.53
N GLY A 242 -3.52 1.54 -20.71
CA GLY A 242 -4.75 0.75 -20.64
C GLY A 242 -5.40 0.51 -22.00
N LYS A 243 -6.20 -0.57 -22.08
CA LYS A 243 -6.80 -1.06 -23.33
C LYS A 243 -7.70 -0.06 -24.04
N ARG A 244 -8.20 0.97 -23.36
CA ARG A 244 -9.01 2.04 -23.98
C ARG A 244 -8.25 2.83 -25.04
N PHE A 245 -6.92 2.87 -24.98
CA PHE A 245 -6.06 3.55 -25.95
C PHE A 245 -5.43 2.59 -26.96
N ALA A 246 -5.71 1.29 -26.89
CA ALA A 246 -5.10 0.29 -27.78
C ALA A 246 -5.35 0.64 -29.25
N GLY A 247 -4.28 0.62 -30.05
CA GLY A 247 -4.32 0.96 -31.48
C GLY A 247 -4.42 2.46 -31.78
N GLN A 248 -4.39 3.33 -30.77
CA GLN A 248 -4.35 4.78 -30.94
C GLN A 248 -2.91 5.30 -30.94
N SER A 249 -2.72 6.57 -31.29
CA SER A 249 -1.44 7.28 -31.14
C SER A 249 -1.55 8.33 -30.04
N VAL A 250 -0.47 8.44 -29.26
CA VAL A 250 -0.34 9.39 -28.16
C VAL A 250 0.98 10.16 -28.28
N HIS A 251 0.98 11.42 -27.89
CA HIS A 251 2.16 12.25 -27.85
C HIS A 251 2.88 12.07 -26.51
N VAL A 252 4.17 11.77 -26.55
CA VAL A 252 5.02 11.61 -25.35
C VAL A 252 6.02 12.75 -25.31
N ALA A 253 6.04 13.52 -24.22
CA ALA A 253 6.90 14.68 -24.04
C ALA A 253 7.64 14.68 -22.69
N PRO A 254 8.93 15.07 -22.65
CA PRO A 254 9.64 15.38 -21.41
C PRO A 254 8.94 16.47 -20.58
N SER A 255 9.04 16.40 -19.25
CA SER A 255 8.63 17.46 -18.34
C SER A 255 9.59 17.57 -17.16
N ALA A 256 9.51 18.68 -16.41
CA ALA A 256 10.38 18.94 -15.26
C ALA A 256 10.24 17.89 -14.14
N GLU A 257 9.10 17.18 -14.07
CA GLU A 257 8.85 16.13 -13.08
C GLU A 257 8.93 14.70 -13.66
N GLY A 258 9.26 14.54 -14.96
CA GLY A 258 9.28 13.22 -15.62
C GLY A 258 8.74 13.25 -17.05
N LEU A 259 7.73 12.45 -17.38
CA LEU A 259 7.11 12.36 -18.71
C LEU A 259 5.63 12.70 -18.71
N VAL A 260 5.15 13.29 -19.79
CA VAL A 260 3.73 13.56 -20.02
C VAL A 260 3.31 12.84 -21.30
N ILE A 261 2.20 12.13 -21.21
CA ILE A 261 1.54 11.49 -22.34
C ILE A 261 0.21 12.20 -22.57
N SER A 262 0.01 12.72 -23.78
CA SER A 262 -1.20 13.43 -24.18
C SER A 262 -1.76 12.88 -25.50
N GLN A 263 -3.03 13.18 -25.77
CA GLN A 263 -3.64 12.96 -27.07
C GLN A 263 -4.40 14.24 -27.45
N GLY A 264 -3.89 14.93 -28.47
CA GLY A 264 -4.27 16.32 -28.71
C GLY A 264 -3.90 17.20 -27.52
N ASP A 265 -4.83 18.03 -27.07
CA ASP A 265 -4.64 18.95 -25.92
C ASP A 265 -4.93 18.29 -24.57
N GLU A 266 -5.41 17.04 -24.55
CA GLU A 266 -5.76 16.32 -23.32
C GLU A 266 -4.57 15.52 -22.78
N VAL A 267 -4.22 15.74 -21.52
CA VAL A 267 -3.19 14.95 -20.84
C VAL A 267 -3.79 13.62 -20.38
N ILE A 268 -3.31 12.54 -20.97
CA ILE A 268 -3.73 11.17 -20.65
C ILE A 268 -3.12 10.72 -19.32
N LYS A 269 -1.81 10.96 -19.14
CA LYS A 269 -1.08 10.47 -17.97
C LYS A 269 0.23 11.22 -17.79
N ARG A 270 0.63 11.45 -16.54
CA ARG A 270 1.95 11.96 -16.17
C ARG A 270 2.70 10.86 -15.43
N PHE A 271 3.95 10.65 -15.79
CA PHE A 271 4.84 9.69 -15.15
C PHE A 271 5.92 10.50 -14.47
N ARG A 272 6.02 10.41 -13.15
CA ARG A 272 7.14 10.99 -12.43
C ARG A 272 8.34 10.06 -12.53
N VAL A 273 9.52 10.63 -12.74
CA VAL A 273 10.79 9.87 -12.85
C VAL A 273 11.78 10.40 -11.83
#